data_AF-A0A9J6CXX9-F1
#
_entry.id   AF-A0A9J6CXX9-F1
#
_cell.length_a   1.000
_cell.length_b   1.000
_cell.length_c   1.000
_cell.angle_alpha   90.00
_cell.angle_beta   90.00
_cell.angle_gamma   90.00
#
_symmetry.space_group_name_H-M   'P 1'
#
loop_
_entity.id
_entity.type
_entity.pdbx_description
1 polymer ?
#
loop_
_entity_poly.entity_id
_entity_poly.type
_entity_poly.pdbx_seq_one_letter_code
_entity_poly.pdbx_strand_id
1 'polypeptide(L)'
;MSSTSRAPMKRGKYVTMSMAKKAAIIKLVDSGRSRADVAKEFDISKQTISDYIKNKKILEAAEKPTGCRQKNVSQGTYPKLEEALLVWPKLTVASKVPVSGGLLKQKAETMALQMTIEGFKFSDRWLKTSRAL
;
A
#
# COMPACT_ATOMS: atom_id res chain seq x y z
N MET A 1 -38.90 16.19 11.58
CA MET A 1 -37.43 16.05 11.64
C MET A 1 -37.12 14.62 12.06
N SER A 2 -36.83 13.73 11.11
CA SER A 2 -36.69 12.30 11.41
C SER A 2 -35.25 11.97 11.81
N SER A 3 -34.97 12.02 13.11
CA SER A 3 -33.72 11.54 13.71
C SER A 3 -33.69 10.02 13.70
N THR A 4 -32.98 9.42 12.74
CA THR A 4 -32.75 7.96 12.73
C THR A 4 -31.50 7.65 13.56
N SER A 5 -31.69 7.22 14.80
CA SER A 5 -30.63 6.64 15.64
C SER A 5 -30.14 5.34 14.99
N ARG A 6 -28.86 5.30 14.59
CA ARG A 6 -28.27 4.14 13.90
C ARG A 6 -27.74 3.14 14.93
N ALA A 7 -28.42 2.00 15.07
CA ALA A 7 -28.01 0.89 15.92
C ALA A 7 -26.59 0.38 15.58
N PRO A 8 -25.84 -0.19 16.56
CA PRO A 8 -24.50 -0.70 16.33
C PRO A 8 -24.53 -1.92 15.40
N MET A 9 -24.03 -1.74 14.17
CA MET A 9 -23.98 -2.78 13.15
C MET A 9 -22.94 -3.84 13.54
N LYS A 10 -23.37 -5.11 13.68
CA LYS A 10 -22.45 -6.24 13.92
C LYS A 10 -21.36 -6.23 12.84
N ARG A 11 -20.11 -6.00 13.23
CA ARG A 11 -18.98 -6.02 12.29
C ARG A 11 -18.74 -7.46 11.86
N GLY A 12 -19.16 -7.80 10.64
CA GLY A 12 -18.90 -9.11 10.04
C GLY A 12 -17.39 -9.41 9.94
N LYS A 13 -17.04 -10.67 9.66
CA LYS A 13 -15.65 -11.12 9.51
C LYS A 13 -14.91 -10.20 8.52
N TYR A 14 -13.82 -9.59 8.97
CA TYR A 14 -13.02 -8.70 8.12
C TYR A 14 -12.29 -9.50 7.06
N VAL A 15 -12.83 -9.53 5.84
CA VAL A 15 -12.18 -10.18 4.70
C VAL A 15 -11.21 -9.18 4.05
N THR A 16 -9.91 -9.47 4.16
CA THR A 16 -8.88 -8.64 3.52
C THR A 16 -8.79 -8.91 2.03
N MET A 17 -9.40 -8.03 1.23
CA MET A 17 -9.26 -8.03 -0.24
C MET A 17 -7.93 -7.39 -0.66
N SER A 18 -7.26 -7.98 -1.66
CA SER A 18 -6.03 -7.44 -2.26
C SER A 18 -6.31 -6.13 -3.00
N MET A 19 -5.32 -5.21 -3.06
CA MET A 19 -5.46 -3.93 -3.77
C MET A 19 -5.90 -4.09 -5.22
N ALA A 20 -5.34 -5.06 -5.95
CA ALA A 20 -5.74 -5.36 -7.34
C ALA A 20 -7.24 -5.70 -7.47
N LYS A 21 -7.81 -6.45 -6.52
CA LYS A 21 -9.25 -6.79 -6.52
C LYS A 21 -10.11 -5.56 -6.23
N LYS A 22 -9.70 -4.73 -5.26
CA LYS A 22 -10.38 -3.47 -4.94
C LYS A 22 -10.37 -2.51 -6.15
N ALA A 23 -9.25 -2.41 -6.85
CA ALA A 23 -9.14 -1.60 -8.06
C ALA A 23 -9.98 -2.16 -9.22
N ALA A 24 -10.04 -3.48 -9.40
CA ALA A 24 -10.93 -4.11 -10.38
C ALA A 24 -12.41 -3.81 -10.11
N ILE A 25 -12.85 -3.86 -8.84
CA ILE A 25 -14.21 -3.48 -8.43
C ILE A 25 -14.51 -2.02 -8.81
N ILE A 26 -13.57 -1.09 -8.56
CA ILE A 26 -13.74 0.32 -8.93
C ILE A 26 -13.87 0.45 -10.46
N LYS A 27 -12.99 -0.20 -11.22
CA LYS A 27 -13.01 -0.18 -12.69
C LYS A 27 -14.31 -0.74 -13.27
N LEU A 28 -14.87 -1.81 -12.70
CA LEU A 28 -16.14 -2.38 -13.13
C LEU A 28 -17.32 -1.44 -12.91
N VAL A 29 -17.33 -0.73 -11.78
CA VAL A 29 -18.38 0.28 -11.51
C VAL A 29 -18.21 1.50 -12.40
N ASP A 30 -16.96 1.91 -12.66
CA ASP A 30 -16.64 3.01 -13.57
C ASP A 30 -17.02 2.69 -15.03
N SER A 31 -16.85 1.42 -15.45
CA SER A 31 -17.29 0.93 -16.77
C SER A 31 -18.81 0.80 -16.92
N GLY A 32 -19.61 1.33 -15.99
CA GLY A 32 -21.07 1.37 -16.08
C GLY A 32 -21.82 0.18 -15.47
N ARG A 33 -21.14 -0.76 -14.80
CA ARG A 33 -21.85 -1.86 -14.10
C ARG A 33 -22.56 -1.33 -12.85
N SER A 34 -23.74 -1.86 -12.57
CA SER A 34 -24.47 -1.52 -11.35
C SER A 34 -23.71 -1.98 -10.11
N ARG A 35 -23.63 -1.11 -9.11
CA ARG A 35 -23.04 -1.43 -7.79
C ARG A 35 -23.70 -2.65 -7.14
N ALA A 36 -24.97 -2.93 -7.47
CA ALA A 36 -25.69 -4.09 -6.94
C ALA A 36 -25.19 -5.41 -7.53
N ASP A 37 -24.86 -5.43 -8.83
CA ASP A 37 -24.38 -6.64 -9.50
C ASP A 37 -22.94 -6.94 -9.09
N VAL A 38 -22.10 -5.90 -9.02
CA VAL A 38 -20.73 -6.02 -8.51
C VAL A 38 -20.71 -6.45 -7.04
N ALA A 39 -21.66 -5.98 -6.22
CA ALA A 39 -21.78 -6.42 -4.82
C ALA A 39 -22.06 -7.92 -4.70
N LYS A 40 -22.95 -8.46 -5.56
CA LYS A 40 -23.28 -9.89 -5.59
C LYS A 40 -22.10 -10.73 -6.10
N GLU A 41 -21.45 -10.28 -7.16
CA GLU A 41 -20.34 -11.00 -7.80
C GLU A 41 -19.10 -11.11 -6.89
N PHE A 42 -18.84 -10.07 -6.09
CA PHE A 42 -17.69 -10.04 -5.17
C PHE A 42 -18.04 -10.39 -3.72
N ASP A 43 -19.30 -10.72 -3.42
CA ASP A 43 -19.82 -10.96 -2.07
C ASP A 43 -19.46 -9.84 -1.08
N ILE A 44 -19.69 -8.59 -1.50
CA ILE A 44 -19.38 -7.39 -0.71
C ILE A 44 -20.60 -6.48 -0.57
N SER A 45 -20.64 -5.73 0.52
CA SER A 45 -21.71 -4.76 0.72
C SER A 45 -21.58 -3.56 -0.24
N LYS A 46 -22.72 -2.98 -0.64
CA LYS A 46 -22.75 -1.73 -1.45
C LYS A 46 -22.00 -0.58 -0.78
N GLN A 47 -21.97 -0.55 0.56
CA GLN A 47 -21.24 0.43 1.34
C GLN A 47 -19.73 0.28 1.14
N THR A 48 -19.21 -0.95 1.16
CA THR A 48 -17.80 -1.25 0.89
C THR A 48 -17.36 -0.79 -0.50
N ILE A 49 -18.21 -0.97 -1.52
CA ILE A 49 -17.94 -0.47 -2.88
C ILE A 49 -17.84 1.06 -2.87
N SER A 50 -18.74 1.71 -2.13
CA SER A 50 -18.76 3.18 -2.01
C SER A 50 -17.51 3.71 -1.31
N ASP A 51 -17.04 3.02 -0.28
CA ASP A 51 -15.79 3.36 0.41
C ASP A 51 -14.55 3.15 -0.48
N TYR A 52 -14.56 2.11 -1.33
CA TYR A 52 -13.48 1.90 -2.31
C TYR A 52 -13.44 3.00 -3.36
N ILE A 53 -14.58 3.40 -3.90
CA ILE A 53 -14.67 4.51 -4.87
C ILE A 53 -14.18 5.83 -4.26
N LYS A 54 -14.53 6.10 -3.01
CA LYS A 54 -14.05 7.31 -2.29
C LYS A 54 -12.54 7.29 -2.06
N ASN A 55 -11.94 6.11 -1.90
CA ASN A 55 -10.53 5.97 -1.59
C ASN A 55 -9.66 5.91 -2.86
N LYS A 56 -9.35 7.10 -3.41
CA LYS A 56 -8.51 7.29 -4.60
C LYS A 56 -7.13 6.58 -4.52
N LYS A 57 -6.62 6.35 -3.31
CA LYS A 57 -5.35 5.66 -3.06
C LYS A 57 -5.35 4.21 -3.53
N ILE A 58 -6.52 3.58 -3.68
CA ILE A 58 -6.64 2.19 -4.13
C ILE A 58 -6.21 2.04 -5.59
N LEU A 59 -6.59 3.00 -6.45
CA LEU A 59 -6.22 2.99 -7.86
C LEU A 59 -4.71 3.27 -8.02
N GLU A 60 -4.20 4.31 -7.35
CA GLU A 60 -2.78 4.66 -7.38
C GLU A 60 -1.89 3.50 -6.86
N ALA A 61 -2.33 2.81 -5.81
CA ALA A 61 -1.60 1.66 -5.27
C ALA A 61 -1.70 0.40 -6.14
N ALA A 62 -2.72 0.28 -6.99
CA ALA A 62 -2.85 -0.84 -7.92
C ALA A 62 -2.01 -0.66 -9.19
N GLU A 63 -1.76 0.60 -9.61
CA GLU A 63 -0.93 0.92 -10.77
C GLU A 63 0.57 0.81 -10.48
N LYS A 64 0.99 0.96 -9.23
CA LYS A 64 2.39 0.79 -8.84
C LYS A 64 2.78 -0.70 -8.94
N PRO A 65 3.72 -1.09 -9.82
CA PRO A 65 4.22 -2.47 -9.91
C PRO A 65 5.18 -2.72 -8.75
N THR A 66 4.63 -2.75 -7.54
CA THR A 66 5.39 -3.18 -6.36
C THR A 66 5.10 -4.67 -6.25
N GLY A 67 6.11 -5.53 -6.42
CA GLY A 67 5.96 -7.00 -6.31
C GLY A 67 5.36 -7.48 -4.99
N CYS A 68 5.17 -6.57 -4.02
CA CYS A 68 4.39 -6.80 -2.82
C CYS A 68 2.88 -6.70 -3.09
N ARG A 69 2.19 -7.82 -2.90
CA ARG A 69 0.72 -7.97 -2.85
C ARG A 69 0.15 -7.26 -1.62
N GLN A 70 0.29 -5.93 -1.55
CA GLN A 70 -0.12 -5.14 -0.40
C GLN A 70 -1.65 -5.12 -0.29
N LYS A 71 -2.15 -5.34 0.92
CA LYS A 71 -3.59 -5.36 1.24
C LYS A 71 -4.09 -4.01 1.76
N ASN A 72 -3.17 -3.11 2.15
CA ASN A 72 -3.40 -1.75 2.67
C ASN A 72 -2.32 -0.78 2.15
N VAL A 73 -2.71 0.48 1.92
CA VAL A 73 -1.77 1.57 1.60
C VAL A 73 -1.19 2.09 2.91
N SER A 74 -0.09 1.50 3.38
CA SER A 74 0.69 2.11 4.46
C SER A 74 1.65 3.13 3.85
N GLN A 75 1.69 4.33 4.42
CA GLN A 75 2.88 5.15 4.29
C GLN A 75 3.97 4.39 5.09
N GLY A 76 5.12 4.09 4.48
CA GLY A 76 6.25 3.52 5.22
C GLY A 76 6.66 4.47 6.35
N THR A 77 7.44 3.99 7.33
CA THR A 77 7.87 4.85 8.45
C THR A 77 8.68 6.05 7.93
N TYR A 78 9.44 5.85 6.84
CA TYR A 78 10.25 6.89 6.22
C TYR A 78 10.12 6.82 4.69
N PRO A 79 9.03 7.34 4.09
CA PRO A 79 8.73 7.12 2.68
C PRO A 79 9.82 7.67 1.74
N LYS A 80 10.38 8.85 2.04
CA LYS A 80 11.46 9.46 1.24
C LYS A 80 12.77 8.65 1.29
N LEU A 81 13.10 8.11 2.47
CA LEU A 81 14.29 7.28 2.67
C LEU A 81 14.14 5.94 1.96
N GLU A 82 12.98 5.28 2.11
CA GLU A 82 12.67 4.02 1.44
C GLU A 82 12.73 4.20 -0.09
N GLU A 83 12.13 5.26 -0.65
CA GLU A 83 12.17 5.53 -2.09
C GLU A 83 13.60 5.76 -2.61
N ALA A 84 14.42 6.55 -1.91
CA ALA A 84 15.80 6.78 -2.30
C ALA A 84 16.64 5.48 -2.24
N LEU A 85 16.40 4.66 -1.22
CA LEU A 85 17.09 3.38 -1.02
C LEU A 85 16.67 2.31 -2.02
N LEU A 86 15.53 2.45 -2.71
CA LEU A 86 15.13 1.58 -3.83
C LEU A 86 15.79 1.93 -5.15
N VAL A 87 16.01 3.24 -5.37
CA VAL A 87 16.61 3.73 -6.61
C VAL A 87 18.11 3.41 -6.62
N TRP A 88 18.76 3.49 -5.47
CA TRP A 88 20.20 3.30 -5.36
C TRP A 88 20.70 1.92 -5.83
N PRO A 89 20.13 0.77 -5.42
CA PRO A 89 20.53 -0.54 -5.90
C PRO A 89 20.42 -0.69 -7.41
N LYS A 90 19.38 -0.11 -8.02
CA LYS A 90 19.17 -0.14 -9.48
C LYS A 90 20.28 0.59 -10.22
N LEU A 91 20.78 1.70 -9.66
CA LEU A 91 21.92 2.45 -10.19
C LEU A 91 23.24 1.69 -10.00
N THR A 92 23.43 1.00 -8.86
CA THR A 92 24.69 0.28 -8.57
C THR A 92 24.84 -1.06 -9.28
N VAL A 93 23.73 -1.72 -9.63
CA VAL A 93 23.76 -2.94 -10.47
C VAL A 93 24.36 -2.63 -11.85
N ALA A 94 24.13 -1.42 -12.39
CA ALA A 94 24.81 -0.97 -13.61
C ALA A 94 26.33 -0.89 -13.44
N SER A 95 26.82 -0.69 -12.21
CA SER A 95 28.25 -0.66 -11.84
C SER A 95 28.81 -2.04 -11.45
N LYS A 96 28.07 -3.14 -11.65
CA LYS A 96 28.46 -4.54 -11.32
C LYS A 96 28.82 -4.80 -9.85
N VAL A 97 28.45 -3.92 -8.91
CA VAL A 97 28.69 -4.16 -7.48
C VAL A 97 27.50 -4.94 -6.90
N PRO A 98 27.70 -6.17 -6.39
CA PRO A 98 26.64 -6.92 -5.73
C PRO A 98 26.21 -6.18 -4.45
N VAL A 99 24.93 -5.82 -4.39
CA VAL A 99 24.35 -5.17 -3.20
C VAL A 99 24.15 -6.21 -2.11
N SER A 100 25.15 -6.36 -1.26
CA SER A 100 25.04 -7.16 -0.03
C SER A 100 24.18 -6.43 1.01
N GLY A 101 23.49 -7.18 1.88
CA GLY A 101 22.63 -6.60 2.93
C GLY A 101 23.37 -5.62 3.86
N GLY A 102 24.65 -5.86 4.12
CA GLY A 102 25.50 -4.93 4.89
C GLY A 102 25.75 -3.59 4.17
N LEU A 103 25.90 -3.62 2.85
CA LEU A 103 26.07 -2.41 2.05
C LEU A 103 24.75 -1.61 1.97
N LEU A 104 23.62 -2.32 1.86
CA LEU A 104 22.29 -1.71 1.92
C LEU A 104 22.07 -1.00 3.26
N LYS A 105 22.47 -1.63 4.37
CA LYS A 105 22.41 -1.04 5.71
C LYS A 105 23.23 0.24 5.82
N GLN A 106 24.52 0.21 5.45
CA GLN A 106 25.38 1.40 5.52
C GLN A 106 24.84 2.54 4.66
N LYS A 107 24.31 2.22 3.48
CA LYS A 107 23.70 3.23 2.62
C LYS A 107 22.43 3.82 3.22
N ALA A 108 21.57 2.99 3.81
CA ALA A 108 20.36 3.44 4.50
C ALA A 108 20.67 4.42 5.63
N GLU A 109 21.66 4.10 6.46
CA GLU A 109 22.11 4.97 7.56
C GLU A 109 22.69 6.28 7.02
N THR A 110 23.51 6.23 5.98
CA THR A 110 24.05 7.43 5.32
C THR A 110 22.94 8.31 4.77
N MET A 111 21.98 7.73 4.06
CA MET A 111 20.84 8.46 3.50
C MET A 111 19.93 9.05 4.59
N ALA A 112 19.75 8.34 5.71
CA ALA A 112 19.01 8.85 6.85
C ALA A 112 19.66 10.10 7.45
N LEU A 113 21.00 10.09 7.60
CA LEU A 113 21.76 11.26 8.03
C LEU A 113 21.64 12.43 7.04
N GLN A 114 21.75 12.16 5.73
CA GLN A 114 21.58 13.19 4.70
C GLN A 114 20.18 13.82 4.70
N MET A 115 19.16 13.07 5.13
CA MET A 115 17.78 13.54 5.25
C MET A 115 17.44 14.11 6.63
N THR A 116 18.43 14.24 7.53
CA THR A 116 18.27 14.71 8.91
C THR A 116 17.26 13.86 9.70
N ILE A 117 17.23 12.55 9.45
CA ILE A 117 16.40 11.59 10.18
C ILE A 117 17.23 11.05 11.35
N GLU A 118 17.12 11.71 12.50
CA GLU A 118 17.79 11.27 13.72
C GLU A 118 17.12 10.01 14.31
N GLY A 119 17.93 9.07 14.78
CA GLY A 119 17.44 7.83 15.40
C GLY A 119 17.01 6.73 14.42
N PHE A 120 17.26 6.88 13.11
CA PHE A 120 17.02 5.80 12.15
C PHE A 120 17.93 4.61 12.46
N LYS A 121 17.33 3.42 12.64
CA LYS A 121 18.06 2.17 12.82
C LYS A 121 17.60 1.14 11.80
N PHE A 122 18.52 0.77 10.91
CA PHE A 122 18.30 -0.35 10.02
C PHE A 122 18.23 -1.65 10.83
N SER A 123 17.06 -2.28 10.81
CA SER A 123 16.80 -3.55 11.50
C SER A 123 16.07 -4.51 10.57
N ASP A 124 16.18 -5.82 10.81
CA ASP A 124 15.45 -6.83 10.02
C ASP A 124 13.94 -6.62 10.08
N ARG A 125 13.44 -6.11 11.21
CA ARG A 125 12.03 -5.74 11.37
C ARG A 125 11.65 -4.55 10.49
N TRP A 126 12.51 -3.54 10.42
CA TRP A 126 12.30 -2.40 9.53
C TRP A 126 12.33 -2.83 8.07
N LEU A 127 13.29 -3.66 7.65
CA LEU A 127 13.36 -4.19 6.28
C LEU A 127 12.06 -4.91 5.89
N LYS A 128 11.55 -5.80 6.75
CA LYS A 128 10.27 -6.51 6.54
C LYS A 128 9.03 -5.60 6.49
N THR A 129 9.10 -4.42 7.12
CA THR A 129 8.01 -3.45 7.18
C THR A 129 8.10 -2.40 6.08
N SER A 130 9.32 -2.15 5.57
CA SER A 130 9.58 -1.18 4.52
C SER A 130 8.76 -1.54 3.28
N ARG A 131 8.22 -0.53 2.61
CA ARG A 131 7.17 -0.72 1.60
C ARG A 131 7.67 -1.49 0.36
N ALA A 132 8.98 -1.61 0.17
CA ALA A 132 9.53 -1.87 -1.15
C ALA A 132 10.90 -2.57 -1.23
N LEU A 133 11.61 -2.79 -0.11
CA LEU A 133 12.92 -3.45 -0.09
C LEU A 133 12.82 -4.94 0.22
#